data_AF-A0A2N5CQ43-F1
#
_entry.id   AF-A0A2N5CQ43-F1
#
_cell.length_a   1.000
_cell.length_b   1.000
_cell.length_c   1.000
_cell.angle_alpha   90.00
_cell.angle_beta   90.00
_cell.angle_gamma   90.00
#
_symmetry.space_group_name_H-M   'P 1'
#
loop_
_entity.id
_entity.type
_entity.pdbx_description
1 polymer ?
#
loop_
_entity_poly.entity_id
_entity_poly.type
_entity_poly.pdbx_seq_one_letter_code
_entity_poly.pdbx_strand_id
1 'polypeptide(L)'
;MTEEMAPPQIDLVTEQGRVRRQAAFAFAVCVPVLTLACLGLPRLFEFPTSLAERIAFGLRANLVVGFWVLLAVQRVAHVRFVSAADNAGSAFSRPSARLAIPAAFLRNTLEQAFVTSVGLLALATAKGEAALAYIVGAVVLFSVGRSTFLRGYPRGAGARAFGIAVTALPTLGAYCWAIFDTCANLLR
;
A
#
# COMPACT_ATOMS: atom_id res chain seq x y z
N MET A 1 36.92 -4.76 -20.11
CA MET A 1 36.52 -3.46 -19.56
C MET A 1 35.00 -3.40 -19.56
N THR A 2 34.37 -3.79 -18.45
CA THR A 2 32.97 -3.46 -18.20
C THR A 2 32.94 -1.99 -17.82
N GLU A 3 32.53 -1.16 -18.75
CA GLU A 3 32.21 0.24 -18.49
C GLU A 3 31.13 0.24 -17.39
N GLU A 4 31.50 0.64 -16.17
CA GLU A 4 30.54 0.95 -15.12
C GLU A 4 29.68 2.09 -15.67
N MET A 5 28.48 1.77 -16.14
CA MET A 5 27.49 2.78 -16.49
C MET A 5 27.27 3.63 -15.24
N ALA A 6 27.82 4.84 -15.25
CA ALA A 6 27.53 5.84 -14.24
C ALA A 6 26.01 5.92 -14.08
N PRO A 7 25.48 5.98 -12.85
CA PRO A 7 24.05 6.10 -12.65
C PRO A 7 23.55 7.31 -13.48
N PRO A 8 22.39 7.19 -14.16
CA PRO A 8 21.86 8.28 -14.96
C PRO A 8 21.83 9.54 -14.10
N GLN A 9 22.23 10.69 -14.67
CA GLN A 9 22.32 11.93 -13.93
C GLN A 9 20.91 12.36 -13.52
N ILE A 10 20.53 12.07 -12.27
CA ILE A 10 19.22 12.42 -11.74
C ILE A 10 19.26 13.87 -11.29
N ASP A 11 18.47 14.73 -11.93
CA ASP A 11 18.14 16.05 -11.37
C ASP A 11 17.23 15.87 -10.16
N LEU A 12 17.85 15.91 -8.98
CA LEU A 12 17.19 15.71 -7.70
C LEU A 12 16.08 16.74 -7.45
N VAL A 13 16.26 18.00 -7.87
CA VAL A 13 15.27 19.06 -7.63
C VAL A 13 14.03 18.81 -8.46
N THR A 14 14.21 18.46 -9.74
CA THR A 14 13.10 18.10 -10.63
C THR A 14 12.35 16.85 -10.14
N GLU A 15 13.08 15.81 -9.71
CA GLU A 15 12.44 14.61 -9.17
C GLU A 15 11.68 14.88 -7.86
N GLN A 16 12.24 15.67 -6.93
CA GLN A 16 11.54 16.09 -5.71
C GLN A 16 10.26 16.87 -6.02
N GLY A 17 10.30 17.78 -6.99
CA GLY A 17 9.11 18.51 -7.44
C GLY A 17 8.02 17.58 -7.96
N ARG A 18 8.39 16.55 -8.76
CA ARG A 18 7.45 15.53 -9.24
C ARG A 18 6.87 14.70 -8.10
N VAL A 19 7.69 14.29 -7.14
CA VAL A 19 7.24 13.55 -5.95
C VAL A 19 6.21 14.37 -5.18
N ARG A 20 6.49 15.64 -4.88
CA ARG A 20 5.56 16.54 -4.18
C ARG A 20 4.24 16.69 -4.91
N ARG A 21 4.28 16.92 -6.23
CA ARG A 21 3.08 17.04 -7.06
C ARG A 21 2.23 15.76 -7.05
N GLN A 22 2.87 14.61 -7.18
CA GLN A 22 2.17 13.32 -7.18
C GLN A 22 1.61 12.96 -5.81
N ALA A 23 2.29 13.34 -4.72
CA ALA A 23 1.77 13.20 -3.36
C ALA A 23 0.56 14.10 -3.12
N ALA A 24 0.61 15.37 -3.57
CA ALA A 24 -0.53 16.28 -3.50
C ALA A 24 -1.72 15.77 -4.32
N PHE A 25 -1.47 15.22 -5.51
CA PHE A 25 -2.51 14.60 -6.31
C PHE A 25 -3.10 13.36 -5.62
N ALA A 26 -2.27 12.49 -5.03
CA ALA A 26 -2.77 11.36 -4.25
C ALA A 26 -3.64 11.81 -3.07
N PHE A 27 -3.28 12.88 -2.37
CA PHE A 27 -4.11 13.46 -1.32
C PHE A 27 -5.47 13.93 -1.84
N ALA A 28 -5.48 14.65 -2.96
CA ALA A 28 -6.70 15.11 -3.63
C ALA A 28 -7.59 13.94 -4.14
N VAL A 29 -7.04 12.74 -4.34
CA VAL A 29 -7.80 11.52 -4.65
C VAL A 29 -8.28 10.82 -3.38
N CYS A 30 -7.40 10.64 -2.39
CA CYS A 30 -7.71 9.90 -1.17
C CYS A 30 -8.84 10.56 -0.38
N VAL A 31 -8.79 11.89 -0.18
CA VAL A 31 -9.78 12.59 0.65
C VAL A 31 -11.19 12.40 0.12
N PRO A 32 -11.51 12.73 -1.16
CA PRO A 32 -12.86 12.52 -1.68
C PRO A 32 -13.28 11.05 -1.67
N VAL A 33 -12.40 10.12 -2.06
CA VAL A 33 -12.75 8.69 -2.09
C VAL A 33 -13.11 8.17 -0.70
N LEU A 34 -12.33 8.52 0.32
CA LEU A 34 -12.57 8.09 1.69
C LEU A 34 -13.81 8.79 2.28
N THR A 35 -14.00 10.08 2.02
CA THR A 35 -15.22 10.80 2.44
C THR A 35 -16.47 10.20 1.81
N LEU A 36 -16.45 9.92 0.50
CA LEU A 36 -17.55 9.28 -0.21
C LEU A 36 -17.80 7.86 0.31
N ALA A 37 -16.75 7.10 0.63
CA ALA A 37 -16.90 5.78 1.24
C ALA A 37 -17.58 5.89 2.61
N CYS A 38 -17.05 6.72 3.53
CA CYS A 38 -17.56 6.88 4.89
C CYS A 38 -19.00 7.40 4.96
N LEU A 39 -19.40 8.28 4.04
CA LEU A 39 -20.74 8.84 4.02
C LEU A 39 -21.71 8.03 3.14
N GLY A 40 -21.21 7.43 2.07
CA GLY A 40 -22.03 6.74 1.07
C GLY A 40 -22.31 5.29 1.42
N LEU A 41 -21.28 4.51 1.75
CA LEU A 41 -21.43 3.06 1.95
C LEU A 41 -22.40 2.70 3.07
N PRO A 42 -22.41 3.36 4.25
CA PRO A 42 -23.38 3.05 5.30
C PRO A 42 -24.84 3.28 4.89
N ARG A 43 -25.10 4.09 3.85
CA ARG A 43 -26.45 4.29 3.30
C ARG A 43 -26.87 3.20 2.31
N LEU A 44 -25.91 2.42 1.83
CA LEU A 44 -26.11 1.41 0.79
C LEU A 44 -25.98 -0.02 1.33
N PHE A 45 -25.24 -0.20 2.43
CA PHE A 45 -24.91 -1.49 3.01
C PHE A 45 -25.01 -1.44 4.52
N GLU A 46 -25.52 -2.53 5.11
CA GLU A 46 -25.46 -2.74 6.55
C GLU A 46 -24.06 -3.21 6.95
N PHE A 47 -23.53 -2.59 8.00
CA PHE A 47 -22.24 -2.93 8.54
C PHE A 47 -22.40 -3.68 9.88
N PRO A 48 -21.48 -4.62 10.19
CA PRO A 48 -21.54 -5.34 11.45
C PRO A 48 -21.39 -4.39 12.64
N THR A 49 -22.13 -4.65 13.70
CA THR A 49 -22.17 -3.81 14.91
C THR A 49 -21.37 -4.43 16.06
N SER A 50 -21.36 -5.75 16.17
CA SER A 50 -20.63 -6.46 17.21
C SER A 50 -19.11 -6.36 17.02
N LEU A 51 -18.34 -6.28 18.10
CA LEU A 51 -16.88 -6.17 18.00
C LEU A 51 -16.26 -7.35 17.23
N ALA A 52 -16.73 -8.57 17.50
CA ALA A 52 -16.21 -9.79 16.86
C ALA A 52 -16.39 -9.77 15.35
N GLU A 53 -17.58 -9.40 14.86
CA GLU A 53 -17.87 -9.35 13.43
C GLU A 53 -17.11 -8.20 12.73
N ARG A 54 -16.90 -7.08 13.41
CA ARG A 54 -16.11 -5.96 12.88
C ARG A 54 -14.64 -6.31 12.72
N ILE A 55 -14.04 -6.98 13.70
CA ILE A 55 -12.68 -7.52 13.57
C ILE A 55 -12.63 -8.55 12.43
N ALA A 56 -13.63 -9.44 12.34
CA ALA A 56 -13.71 -10.43 11.27
C ALA A 56 -13.87 -9.77 9.88
N PHE A 57 -14.56 -8.63 9.80
CA PHE A 57 -14.64 -7.79 8.60
C PHE A 57 -13.26 -7.23 8.23
N GLY A 58 -12.54 -6.63 9.19
CA GLY A 58 -11.18 -6.12 8.97
C GLY A 58 -10.20 -7.20 8.52
N LEU A 59 -10.28 -8.41 9.09
CA LEU A 59 -9.49 -9.57 8.65
C LEU A 59 -9.81 -9.98 7.22
N ARG A 60 -11.10 -10.03 6.84
CA ARG A 60 -11.51 -10.37 5.46
C ARG A 60 -11.09 -9.29 4.47
N ALA A 61 -11.18 -8.01 4.84
CA ALA A 61 -10.69 -6.90 4.01
C ALA A 61 -9.18 -7.02 3.74
N ASN A 62 -8.40 -7.49 4.72
CA ASN A 62 -6.97 -7.76 4.55
C ASN A 62 -6.65 -8.85 3.52
N LEU A 63 -7.62 -9.68 3.10
CA LEU A 63 -7.39 -10.61 1.98
C LEU A 63 -7.05 -9.84 0.68
N VAL A 64 -7.61 -8.64 0.48
CA VAL A 64 -7.27 -7.78 -0.66
C VAL A 64 -5.82 -7.31 -0.57
N VAL A 65 -5.37 -6.91 0.63
CA VAL A 65 -3.98 -6.50 0.88
C VAL A 65 -3.02 -7.69 0.69
N GLY A 66 -3.35 -8.85 1.25
CA GLY A 66 -2.60 -10.09 1.12
C GLY A 66 -2.51 -10.58 -0.32
N PHE A 67 -3.56 -10.40 -1.12
CA PHE A 67 -3.54 -10.73 -2.54
C PHE A 67 -2.44 -9.98 -3.30
N TRP A 68 -2.20 -8.71 -3.00
CA TRP A 68 -1.09 -7.96 -3.60
C TRP A 68 0.28 -8.49 -3.19
N VAL A 69 0.42 -8.98 -1.96
CA VAL A 69 1.64 -9.67 -1.52
C VAL A 69 1.83 -10.96 -2.31
N LEU A 70 0.78 -11.76 -2.52
CA LEU A 70 0.83 -12.97 -3.33
C LEU A 70 1.26 -12.67 -4.78
N LEU A 71 0.71 -11.62 -5.40
CA LEU A 71 1.13 -11.17 -6.74
C LEU A 71 2.60 -10.73 -6.76
N ALA A 72 3.08 -10.06 -5.71
CA ALA A 72 4.47 -9.64 -5.64
C ALA A 72 5.42 -10.84 -5.46
N VAL A 73 5.03 -11.83 -4.64
CA VAL A 73 5.76 -13.11 -4.48
C VAL A 73 5.80 -13.85 -5.81
N GLN A 74 4.67 -13.98 -6.50
CA GLN A 74 4.57 -14.64 -7.80
C GLN A 74 5.55 -14.02 -8.80
N ARG A 75 5.67 -12.69 -8.86
CA ARG A 75 6.62 -12.03 -9.77
C ARG A 75 8.08 -12.37 -9.48
N VAL A 76 8.47 -12.42 -8.20
CA VAL A 76 9.83 -12.84 -7.80
C VAL A 76 10.05 -14.32 -8.13
N ALA A 77 9.08 -15.18 -7.79
CA ALA A 77 9.15 -16.61 -8.05
C ALA A 77 9.28 -16.90 -9.55
N HIS A 78 8.51 -16.20 -10.39
CA HIS A 78 8.59 -16.34 -11.85
C HIS A 78 9.99 -16.01 -12.38
N VAL A 79 10.60 -14.90 -11.96
CA VAL A 79 11.96 -14.55 -12.40
C VAL A 79 12.97 -15.61 -11.96
N ARG A 80 12.90 -16.08 -10.72
CA ARG A 80 13.81 -17.13 -10.22
C ARG A 80 13.62 -18.45 -10.96
N PHE A 81 12.39 -18.82 -11.30
CA PHE A 81 12.09 -20.04 -12.01
C PHE A 81 12.73 -20.07 -13.40
N VAL A 82 12.65 -18.96 -14.15
CA VAL A 82 13.12 -18.91 -15.55
C VAL A 82 14.58 -18.45 -15.72
N SER A 83 15.24 -17.98 -14.66
CA SER A 83 16.58 -17.40 -14.72
C SER A 83 17.60 -18.32 -14.06
N ALA A 84 18.50 -18.91 -14.84
CA ALA A 84 19.60 -19.71 -14.31
C ALA A 84 20.46 -18.93 -13.29
N ALA A 85 20.61 -17.61 -13.50
CA ALA A 85 21.37 -16.74 -12.60
C ALA A 85 20.68 -16.50 -11.24
N ASP A 86 19.34 -16.56 -11.20
CA ASP A 86 18.55 -16.26 -9.99
C ASP A 86 17.90 -17.50 -9.35
N ASN A 87 17.96 -18.66 -10.01
CA ASN A 87 17.26 -19.90 -9.61
C ASN A 87 17.66 -20.38 -8.22
N ALA A 88 18.97 -20.44 -7.94
CA ALA A 88 19.50 -20.83 -6.64
C ALA A 88 19.04 -19.89 -5.50
N GLY A 89 18.59 -18.69 -5.86
CA GLY A 89 18.17 -17.67 -4.91
C GLY A 89 19.31 -16.79 -4.43
N SER A 90 18.94 -15.69 -3.77
CA SER A 90 19.84 -14.57 -3.46
C SER A 90 20.90 -14.88 -2.40
N ALA A 91 20.91 -16.08 -1.81
CA ALA A 91 21.92 -16.52 -0.85
C ALA A 91 23.19 -17.07 -1.53
N PHE A 92 23.08 -17.51 -2.79
CA PHE A 92 24.17 -18.23 -3.49
C PHE A 92 24.86 -17.37 -4.55
N SER A 93 24.20 -16.32 -5.03
CA SER A 93 24.73 -15.42 -6.06
C SER A 93 24.09 -14.04 -5.98
N ARG A 94 24.79 -13.05 -6.56
CA ARG A 94 24.25 -11.69 -6.70
C ARG A 94 23.02 -11.72 -7.62
N PRO A 95 21.88 -11.11 -7.23
CA PRO A 95 20.69 -11.01 -8.07
C PRO A 95 20.98 -10.38 -9.43
N SER A 96 20.33 -10.90 -10.48
CA SER A 96 20.37 -10.31 -11.80
C SER A 96 19.58 -9.00 -11.85
N ALA A 97 19.86 -8.15 -12.86
CA ALA A 97 19.12 -6.91 -13.09
C ALA A 97 17.61 -7.13 -13.30
N ARG A 98 17.21 -8.30 -13.81
CA ARG A 98 15.79 -8.66 -14.04
C ARG A 98 15.02 -8.82 -12.72
N LEU A 99 15.70 -9.20 -11.64
CA LEU A 99 15.10 -9.40 -10.34
C LEU A 99 14.94 -8.10 -9.54
N ALA A 100 15.62 -7.01 -9.94
CA ALA A 100 15.66 -5.77 -9.18
C ALA A 100 14.27 -5.16 -8.90
N ILE A 101 13.45 -4.98 -9.93
CA ILE A 101 12.11 -4.39 -9.78
C ILE A 101 11.15 -5.34 -9.03
N PRO A 102 11.01 -6.63 -9.39
CA PRO A 102 10.17 -7.56 -8.64
C PRO A 102 10.54 -7.67 -7.16
N ALA A 103 11.83 -7.75 -6.84
CA ALA A 103 12.30 -7.83 -5.46
C ALA A 103 11.97 -6.53 -4.67
N ALA A 104 12.22 -5.37 -5.28
CA ALA A 104 11.90 -4.09 -4.64
C ALA A 104 10.38 -3.89 -4.48
N PHE A 105 9.58 -4.33 -5.46
CA PHE A 105 8.12 -4.31 -5.37
C PHE A 105 7.61 -5.21 -4.24
N LEU A 106 8.15 -6.43 -4.12
CA LEU A 106 7.79 -7.35 -3.03
C LEU A 106 8.15 -6.76 -1.66
N ARG A 107 9.37 -6.25 -1.50
CA ARG A 107 9.80 -5.65 -0.22
C ARG A 107 8.90 -4.49 0.19
N ASN A 108 8.66 -3.54 -0.71
CA ASN A 108 7.80 -2.40 -0.42
C ASN A 108 6.34 -2.83 -0.17
N THR A 109 5.84 -3.82 -0.91
CA THR A 109 4.46 -4.30 -0.73
C THR A 109 4.30 -5.04 0.59
N LEU A 110 5.29 -5.81 1.05
CA LEU A 110 5.29 -6.42 2.39
C LEU A 110 5.29 -5.38 3.50
N GLU A 111 6.16 -4.37 3.41
CA GLU A 111 6.22 -3.27 4.39
C GLU A 111 4.88 -2.52 4.46
N GLN A 112 4.33 -2.15 3.30
CA GLN A 112 3.05 -1.45 3.22
C GLN A 112 1.87 -2.34 3.64
N ALA A 113 1.87 -3.63 3.28
CA ALA A 113 0.84 -4.58 3.68
C ALA A 113 0.83 -4.78 5.19
N PHE A 114 1.99 -4.89 5.83
CA PHE A 114 2.10 -5.04 7.28
C PHE A 114 1.48 -3.83 8.00
N VAL A 115 1.95 -2.61 7.70
CA VAL A 115 1.43 -1.40 8.37
C VAL A 115 -0.04 -1.16 8.06
N THR A 116 -0.48 -1.41 6.83
CA THR A 116 -1.90 -1.29 6.46
C THR A 116 -2.74 -2.29 7.22
N SER A 117 -2.32 -3.56 7.31
CA SER A 117 -3.08 -4.59 8.00
C SER A 117 -3.27 -4.26 9.48
N VAL A 118 -2.22 -3.79 10.14
CA VAL A 118 -2.28 -3.34 11.54
C VAL A 118 -3.25 -2.15 11.68
N GLY A 119 -3.13 -1.13 10.82
CA GLY A 119 -4.01 0.04 10.85
C GLY A 119 -5.48 -0.30 10.63
N LEU A 120 -5.80 -1.15 9.65
CA LEU A 120 -7.18 -1.55 9.36
C LEU A 120 -7.78 -2.39 10.49
N LEU A 121 -7.01 -3.30 11.10
CA LEU A 121 -7.48 -4.10 12.24
C LEU A 121 -7.68 -3.24 13.49
N ALA A 122 -6.79 -2.28 13.76
CA ALA A 122 -6.98 -1.31 14.83
C ALA A 122 -8.26 -0.49 14.60
N LEU A 123 -8.45 0.03 13.38
CA LEU A 123 -9.65 0.79 13.02
C LEU A 123 -10.94 -0.03 13.11
N ALA A 124 -10.89 -1.33 12.82
CA ALA A 124 -12.04 -2.22 12.96
C ALA A 124 -12.55 -2.36 14.41
N THR A 125 -11.74 -1.98 15.40
CA THR A 125 -12.18 -1.94 16.80
C THR A 125 -12.99 -0.68 17.15
N ALA A 126 -12.79 0.42 16.40
CA ALA A 126 -13.45 1.70 16.64
C ALA A 126 -14.96 1.59 16.43
N LYS A 127 -15.75 2.39 17.16
CA LYS A 127 -17.22 2.38 17.07
C LYS A 127 -17.72 3.03 15.77
N GLY A 128 -18.85 2.52 15.26
CA GLY A 128 -19.57 3.10 14.12
C GLY A 128 -19.23 2.52 12.74
N GLU A 129 -20.17 2.66 11.82
CA GLU A 129 -20.11 2.07 10.47
C GLU A 129 -19.11 2.78 9.56
N ALA A 130 -18.89 4.09 9.79
CA ALA A 130 -17.96 4.89 9.00
C ALA A 130 -16.52 4.36 9.07
N ALA A 131 -16.10 3.79 10.20
CA ALA A 131 -14.77 3.18 10.34
C ALA A 131 -14.61 1.95 9.42
N LEU A 132 -15.65 1.14 9.27
CA LEU A 132 -15.63 -0.04 8.39
C LEU A 132 -15.77 0.35 6.91
N ALA A 133 -16.57 1.36 6.62
CA ALA A 133 -16.63 1.96 5.29
C ALA A 133 -15.27 2.55 4.86
N TYR A 134 -14.54 3.18 5.80
CA TYR A 134 -13.18 3.64 5.56
C TYR A 134 -12.24 2.48 5.19
N ILE A 135 -12.35 1.34 5.88
CA ILE A 135 -11.57 0.13 5.56
C ILE A 135 -11.81 -0.30 4.10
N VAL A 136 -13.07 -0.30 3.63
CA VAL A 136 -13.39 -0.60 2.22
C VAL A 136 -12.70 0.36 1.27
N GLY A 137 -12.81 1.66 1.51
CA GLY A 137 -12.14 2.68 0.69
C GLY A 137 -10.62 2.51 0.70
N ALA A 138 -10.03 2.22 1.86
CA ALA A 138 -8.60 2.04 2.03
C ALA A 138 -8.05 0.83 1.26
N VAL A 139 -8.73 -0.33 1.25
CA VAL A 139 -8.25 -1.51 0.49
C VAL A 139 -8.38 -1.34 -1.03
N VAL A 140 -9.38 -0.56 -1.49
CA VAL A 140 -9.49 -0.15 -2.90
C VAL A 140 -8.32 0.77 -3.28
N LEU A 141 -8.06 1.80 -2.48
CA LEU A 141 -6.94 2.73 -2.70
C LEU A 141 -5.58 2.03 -2.59
N PHE A 142 -5.43 1.05 -1.69
CA PHE A 142 -4.25 0.19 -1.60
C PHE A 142 -4.00 -0.50 -2.94
N SER A 143 -5.03 -1.09 -3.54
CA SER A 143 -4.94 -1.78 -4.83
C SER A 143 -4.56 -0.86 -5.98
N VAL A 144 -5.16 0.33 -6.03
CA VAL A 144 -4.79 1.39 -7.00
C VAL A 144 -3.33 1.80 -6.78
N GLY A 145 -2.91 1.96 -5.54
CA GLY A 145 -1.55 2.35 -5.18
C GLY A 145 -0.51 1.31 -5.58
N ARG A 146 -0.73 0.03 -5.31
CA ARG A 146 0.19 -1.03 -5.73
C ARG A 146 0.29 -1.14 -7.24
N SER A 147 -0.84 -1.03 -7.95
CA SER A 147 -0.89 -1.03 -9.42
C SER A 147 -0.07 0.11 -10.03
N THR A 148 -0.30 1.33 -9.54
CA THR A 148 0.35 2.55 -10.07
C THR A 148 1.82 2.63 -9.66
N PHE A 149 2.16 2.21 -8.44
CA PHE A 149 3.55 2.11 -7.97
C PHE A 149 4.36 1.19 -8.87
N LEU A 150 3.87 -0.02 -9.15
CA LEU A 150 4.58 -0.96 -10.00
C LEU A 150 4.74 -0.44 -11.43
N ARG A 151 3.68 0.12 -12.02
CA ARG A 151 3.73 0.72 -13.36
C ARG A 151 4.69 1.90 -13.44
N GLY A 152 4.76 2.71 -12.38
CA GLY A 152 5.63 3.88 -12.28
C GLY A 152 7.08 3.54 -11.96
N TYR A 153 7.34 2.38 -11.36
CA TYR A 153 8.66 2.01 -10.83
C TYR A 153 9.82 2.15 -11.84
N PRO A 154 9.70 1.68 -13.11
CA PRO A 154 10.78 1.80 -14.08
C PRO A 154 11.11 3.25 -14.48
N ARG A 155 10.21 4.21 -14.21
CA ARG A 155 10.32 5.61 -14.63
C ARG A 155 10.84 6.54 -13.53
N GLY A 156 11.36 5.99 -12.43
CA GLY A 156 11.97 6.76 -11.35
C GLY A 156 11.03 7.11 -10.19
N ALA A 157 11.55 7.95 -9.27
CA ALA A 157 10.92 8.23 -7.99
C ALA A 157 9.63 9.03 -8.14
N GLY A 158 9.64 10.10 -8.95
CA GLY A 158 8.46 10.92 -9.21
C GLY A 158 7.31 10.11 -9.80
N ALA A 159 7.59 9.20 -10.74
CA ALA A 159 6.55 8.41 -11.41
C ALA A 159 5.85 7.39 -10.50
N ARG A 160 6.55 6.85 -9.49
CA ARG A 160 5.97 5.89 -8.52
C ARG A 160 5.42 6.54 -7.25
N ALA A 161 5.67 7.85 -7.05
CA ALA A 161 5.30 8.57 -5.83
C ALA A 161 3.79 8.59 -5.56
N PHE A 162 2.96 8.70 -6.60
CA PHE A 162 1.50 8.63 -6.46
C PHE A 162 1.08 7.30 -5.82
N GLY A 163 1.62 6.19 -6.32
CA GLY A 163 1.31 4.85 -5.82
C GLY A 163 1.77 4.62 -4.38
N ILE A 164 2.89 5.24 -3.97
CA ILE A 164 3.30 5.28 -2.56
C ILE A 164 2.29 6.06 -1.73
N ALA A 165 2.01 7.30 -2.12
CA ALA A 165 1.18 8.21 -1.33
C ALA A 165 -0.27 7.72 -1.18
N VAL A 166 -0.89 7.22 -2.26
CA VAL A 166 -2.28 6.72 -2.24
C VAL A 166 -2.43 5.43 -1.40
N THR A 167 -1.33 4.72 -1.15
CA THR A 167 -1.30 3.60 -0.18
C THR A 167 -1.04 4.10 1.24
N ALA A 168 -0.11 5.03 1.44
CA ALA A 168 0.30 5.46 2.77
C ALA A 168 -0.72 6.38 3.46
N LEU A 169 -1.39 7.26 2.70
CA LEU A 169 -2.34 8.24 3.26
C LEU A 169 -3.56 7.58 3.93
N PRO A 170 -4.25 6.59 3.33
CA PRO A 170 -5.33 5.89 4.01
C PRO A 170 -4.84 5.13 5.25
N THR A 171 -3.65 4.53 5.17
CA THR A 171 -3.07 3.82 6.33
C THR A 171 -2.81 4.79 7.47
N LEU A 172 -2.18 5.94 7.22
CA LEU A 172 -1.97 6.96 8.24
C LEU A 172 -3.29 7.45 8.84
N GLY A 173 -4.30 7.69 8.01
CA GLY A 173 -5.62 8.08 8.49
C GLY A 173 -6.28 7.02 9.38
N ALA A 174 -6.14 5.74 9.07
CA ALA A 174 -6.61 4.65 9.92
C ALA A 174 -5.91 4.63 11.29
N TYR A 175 -4.58 4.83 11.33
CA TYR A 175 -3.84 4.95 12.58
C TYR A 175 -4.31 6.16 13.40
N CYS A 176 -4.37 7.35 12.78
CA CYS A 176 -4.79 8.57 13.47
C CYS A 176 -6.20 8.41 14.06
N TRP A 177 -7.13 7.82 13.31
CA TRP A 177 -8.48 7.58 13.80
C TRP A 177 -8.50 6.57 14.95
N ALA A 178 -7.85 5.41 14.80
CA ALA A 178 -7.83 4.38 15.84
C ALA A 178 -7.18 4.89 17.16
N ILE A 179 -6.10 5.67 17.04
CA ILE A 179 -5.43 6.31 18.19
C ILE A 179 -6.38 7.33 18.84
N PHE A 180 -7.00 8.20 18.05
CA PHE A 180 -7.94 9.19 18.55
C PHE A 180 -9.12 8.54 19.30
N ASP A 181 -9.73 7.50 18.72
CA ASP A 181 -10.82 6.75 19.34
C ASP A 181 -10.38 6.10 20.65
N THR A 182 -9.18 5.51 20.68
CA THR A 182 -8.59 4.92 21.89
C THR A 182 -8.41 5.96 23.00
N CYS A 183 -7.80 7.11 22.69
CA CYS A 183 -7.61 8.19 23.64
C CYS A 183 -8.95 8.76 24.14
N ALA A 184 -9.91 8.95 23.24
CA ALA A 184 -11.24 9.45 23.60
C ALA A 184 -12.00 8.50 24.54
N ASN A 185 -11.80 7.19 24.41
CA ASN A 185 -12.39 6.19 25.30
C ASN A 185 -11.71 6.14 26.69
N LEU A 186 -10.42 6.48 26.80
CA LEU A 186 -9.69 6.54 28.08
C LEU A 186 -10.04 7.78 28.93
N LEU A 187 -10.53 8.84 28.29
CA LEU A 187 -10.88 10.10 28.94
C LEU A 187 -12.34 10.17 29.40
N ARG A 188 -13.12 9.09 29.18
CA ARG A 188 -14.52 8.96 29.59
C ARG A 188 -14.62 8.03 30.78
#